data_AF-A0A519NQY1-F1
#
_entry.id   AF-A0A519NQY1-F1
#
_cell.length_a   1.000
_cell.length_b   1.000
_cell.length_c   1.000
_cell.angle_alpha   90.00
_cell.angle_beta   90.00
_cell.angle_gamma   90.00
#
_symmetry.space_group_name_H-M   'P 1'
#
loop_
_entity.id
_entity.type
_entity.pdbx_description
1 polymer ?
#
loop_
_entity_poly.entity_id
_entity_poly.type
_entity_poly.pdbx_seq_one_letter_code
_entity_poly.pdbx_strand_id
1 'polypeptide(L)'
;MNQVITPSMRELTAFQKEYFQKLREEELAELAKHTEIIEAFKTFCEPFGILLTDENFRYFHTSGILATYPNLSFTINPVLHLDKEGLLDFGKLSNEFPRMRFMNGMLDAKNHMLMAHYHFRRSFSQVNNFAPSFIDLFWQLQDGETQNYISIDPDSVRINMGGYGIMERDMWFGAKFENSIENIQNGIVKLRPPLDVDDGIISFFFASAYSLDIKWSTKDSIKSVQMEEFKTEEVVLEKDGIEYHPVRYVHAEYDFRAKSFRHFDGAIHFYTSEEYFQRRESDFNFNSKNSSHIKTLSQKLFKLNGVVPVSQWVELTSHFLTKNPLIIEYFDGVYPDYILEMLKKVRTAI
;
A
#
# COMPACT_ATOMS: atom_id res chain seq x y z
N MET A 1 -16.40 -7.97 5.02
CA MET A 1 -16.50 -8.55 3.66
C MET A 1 -15.15 -9.21 3.39
N ASN A 2 -15.13 -10.54 3.23
CA ASN A 2 -13.89 -11.31 3.19
C ASN A 2 -13.28 -11.20 1.79
N GLN A 3 -12.08 -10.59 1.67
CA GLN A 3 -11.26 -10.74 0.48
C GLN A 3 -10.73 -12.18 0.42
N VAL A 4 -11.52 -13.06 -0.19
CA VAL A 4 -10.98 -14.30 -0.74
C VAL A 4 -10.20 -13.86 -1.97
N ILE A 5 -8.88 -13.96 -1.93
CA ILE A 5 -8.10 -14.03 -3.17
C ILE A 5 -8.55 -15.33 -3.82
N THR A 6 -9.63 -15.25 -4.60
CA THR A 6 -10.06 -16.34 -5.46
C THR A 6 -9.00 -16.35 -6.56
N PRO A 7 -8.19 -17.41 -6.67
CA PRO A 7 -7.28 -17.54 -7.81
C PRO A 7 -8.11 -17.37 -9.08
N SER A 8 -7.62 -16.62 -10.07
CA SER A 8 -8.21 -16.65 -11.42
C SER A 8 -8.38 -18.11 -11.85
N MET A 9 -9.40 -18.41 -12.67
CA MET A 9 -9.93 -19.76 -13.03
C MET A 9 -8.89 -20.74 -13.64
N ARG A 10 -7.79 -20.98 -12.94
CA ARG A 10 -6.79 -22.00 -13.17
C ARG A 10 -6.97 -23.00 -12.05
N GLU A 11 -7.10 -24.27 -12.42
CA GLU A 11 -7.19 -25.33 -11.43
C GLU A 11 -5.98 -25.28 -10.51
N LEU A 12 -6.24 -25.11 -9.21
CA LEU A 12 -5.20 -25.18 -8.21
C LEU A 12 -4.47 -26.53 -8.32
N THR A 13 -3.14 -26.48 -8.34
CA THR A 13 -2.30 -27.67 -8.25
C THR A 13 -2.58 -28.42 -6.94
N ALA A 14 -2.29 -29.72 -6.90
CA ALA A 14 -2.43 -30.52 -5.67
C ALA A 14 -1.67 -29.89 -4.50
N PHE A 15 -0.45 -29.39 -4.75
CA PHE A 15 0.36 -28.69 -3.77
C PHE A 15 -0.32 -27.43 -3.22
N GLN A 16 -0.89 -26.59 -4.10
CA GLN A 16 -1.60 -25.38 -3.65
C GLN A 16 -2.84 -25.73 -2.82
N LYS A 17 -3.61 -26.76 -3.22
CA LYS A 17 -4.77 -27.24 -2.46
C LYS A 17 -4.37 -27.69 -1.05
N GLU A 18 -3.32 -28.51 -0.95
CA GLU A 18 -2.78 -28.97 0.33
C GLU A 18 -2.28 -27.80 1.19
N TYR A 19 -1.59 -26.84 0.57
CA TYR A 19 -1.12 -25.64 1.25
C TYR A 19 -2.29 -24.81 1.85
N PHE A 20 -3.34 -24.53 1.06
CA PHE A 20 -4.51 -23.80 1.56
C PHE A 20 -5.28 -24.59 2.63
N GLN A 21 -5.31 -25.92 2.53
CA GLN A 21 -5.89 -26.75 3.58
C GLN A 21 -5.11 -26.60 4.89
N LYS A 22 -3.77 -26.67 4.86
CA LYS A 22 -2.93 -26.47 6.05
C LYS A 22 -3.11 -25.09 6.67
N LEU A 23 -3.20 -24.04 5.85
CA LEU A 23 -3.48 -22.69 6.35
C LEU A 23 -4.83 -22.62 7.08
N ARG A 24 -5.85 -23.32 6.57
CA ARG A 24 -7.18 -23.38 7.21
C ARG A 24 -7.16 -24.17 8.51
N GLU A 25 -6.42 -25.28 8.56
CA GLU A 25 -6.23 -26.07 9.77
C GLU A 25 -5.50 -25.27 10.85
N GLU A 26 -4.45 -24.53 10.49
CA GLU A 26 -3.72 -23.62 11.39
C GLU A 26 -4.65 -22.52 11.92
N GLU A 27 -5.44 -21.89 11.05
CA GLU A 27 -6.40 -20.85 11.44
C GLU A 27 -7.41 -21.37 12.47
N LEU A 28 -8.03 -22.53 12.22
CA LEU A 28 -8.99 -23.12 13.15
C LEU A 28 -8.35 -23.45 14.50
N ALA A 29 -7.12 -23.97 14.49
CA ALA A 29 -6.38 -24.29 15.71
C ALA A 29 -6.04 -23.02 16.52
N GLU A 30 -5.57 -21.96 15.86
CA GLU A 30 -5.20 -20.70 16.53
C GLU A 30 -6.42 -19.96 17.06
N LEU A 31 -7.56 -19.95 16.34
CA LEU A 31 -8.81 -19.38 16.84
C LEU A 31 -9.32 -20.15 18.08
N ALA A 32 -9.34 -21.48 18.04
CA ALA A 32 -9.78 -22.31 19.17
C ALA A 32 -8.92 -22.10 20.43
N LYS A 33 -7.61 -21.91 20.26
CA LYS A 33 -6.67 -21.62 21.34
C LYS A 33 -6.89 -20.25 22.00
N HIS A 34 -7.48 -19.31 21.28
CA HIS A 34 -7.68 -17.93 21.75
C HIS A 34 -9.16 -17.58 21.96
N THR A 35 -10.01 -18.57 22.18
CA THR A 35 -11.45 -18.39 22.45
C THR A 35 -11.72 -17.36 23.56
N GLU A 36 -10.96 -17.38 24.66
CA GLU A 36 -11.14 -16.41 25.76
C GLU A 36 -10.92 -14.95 25.32
N ILE A 37 -9.92 -14.70 24.45
CA ILE A 37 -9.65 -13.36 23.92
C ILE A 37 -10.75 -12.94 22.95
N ILE A 38 -11.21 -13.86 22.11
CA ILE A 38 -12.31 -13.63 21.15
C ILE A 38 -13.59 -13.27 21.91
N GLU A 39 -13.99 -14.04 22.91
CA GLU A 39 -15.19 -13.77 23.72
C GLU A 39 -15.06 -12.45 24.48
N ALA A 40 -13.90 -12.17 25.10
CA ALA A 40 -13.66 -10.89 25.76
C ALA A 40 -13.80 -9.70 24.78
N PHE A 41 -13.31 -9.84 23.55
CA PHE A 41 -13.44 -8.80 22.53
C PHE A 41 -14.88 -8.63 22.05
N LYS A 42 -15.65 -9.72 21.89
CA LYS A 42 -17.10 -9.64 21.60
C LYS A 42 -17.82 -8.82 22.66
N THR A 43 -17.62 -9.13 23.95
CA THR A 43 -18.21 -8.37 25.06
C THR A 43 -17.75 -6.92 25.10
N PHE A 44 -16.48 -6.64 24.77
CA PHE A 44 -15.97 -5.28 24.65
C PHE A 44 -16.70 -4.45 23.57
N CYS A 45 -17.13 -5.09 22.48
CA CYS A 45 -17.83 -4.45 21.36
C CYS A 45 -19.32 -4.17 21.63
N GLU A 46 -19.98 -4.90 22.55
CA GLU A 46 -21.42 -4.78 22.81
C GLU A 46 -21.88 -3.35 23.19
N PRO A 47 -21.18 -2.60 24.07
CA PRO A 47 -21.58 -1.24 24.42
C PRO A 47 -21.54 -0.26 23.25
N PHE A 48 -20.81 -0.60 22.18
CA PHE A 48 -20.74 0.18 20.94
C PHE A 48 -21.81 -0.23 19.92
N GLY A 49 -22.70 -1.16 20.28
CA GLY A 49 -23.76 -1.67 19.40
C GLY A 49 -23.27 -2.64 18.33
N ILE A 50 -22.06 -3.18 18.48
CA ILE A 50 -21.48 -4.13 17.54
C ILE A 50 -21.66 -5.55 18.09
N LEU A 51 -22.34 -6.39 17.32
CA LEU A 51 -22.53 -7.81 17.60
C LEU A 51 -21.64 -8.63 16.69
N LEU A 52 -20.56 -9.18 17.24
CA LEU A 52 -19.61 -10.03 16.51
C LEU A 52 -19.94 -11.51 16.73
N THR A 53 -19.87 -12.30 15.67
CA THR A 53 -19.94 -13.77 15.70
C THR A 53 -18.56 -14.36 15.38
N ASP A 54 -18.41 -15.68 15.47
CA ASP A 54 -17.15 -16.35 15.12
C ASP A 54 -16.72 -16.10 13.66
N GLU A 55 -17.68 -15.80 12.77
CA GLU A 55 -17.40 -15.49 11.36
C GLU A 55 -16.65 -14.17 11.16
N ASN A 56 -16.67 -13.29 12.17
CA ASN A 56 -15.95 -12.02 12.16
C ASN A 56 -14.46 -12.17 12.50
N PHE A 57 -14.00 -13.36 12.88
CA PHE A 57 -12.63 -13.58 13.32
C PHE A 57 -11.87 -14.45 12.31
N ARG A 58 -10.70 -13.98 11.91
CA ARG A 58 -9.78 -14.71 11.03
C ARG A 58 -8.39 -14.71 11.65
N TYR A 59 -7.63 -15.77 11.42
CA TYR A 59 -6.22 -15.81 11.77
C TYR A 59 -5.36 -15.72 10.52
N PHE A 60 -4.41 -14.78 10.53
CA PHE A 60 -3.36 -14.68 9.55
C PHE A 60 -2.02 -14.76 10.25
N HIS A 61 -1.14 -15.64 9.77
CA HIS A 61 0.21 -15.77 10.30
C HIS A 61 0.94 -14.41 10.40
N THR A 62 0.73 -13.51 9.43
CA THR A 62 1.38 -12.19 9.42
C THR A 62 0.79 -11.16 10.37
N SER A 63 -0.50 -11.26 10.69
CA SER A 63 -1.26 -10.19 11.33
C SER A 63 -1.87 -10.61 12.67
N GLY A 64 -1.83 -11.89 13.01
CA GLY A 64 -2.48 -12.45 14.19
C GLY A 64 -3.97 -12.69 13.98
N ILE A 65 -4.73 -12.58 15.06
CA ILE A 65 -6.19 -12.76 15.05
C ILE A 65 -6.82 -11.40 14.79
N LEU A 66 -7.49 -11.28 13.65
CA LEU A 66 -8.20 -10.08 13.24
C LEU A 66 -9.69 -10.24 13.52
N ALA A 67 -10.28 -9.23 14.14
CA ALA A 67 -11.71 -9.04 14.17
C ALA A 67 -12.09 -8.06 13.05
N THR A 68 -13.08 -8.41 12.23
CA THR A 68 -13.51 -7.61 11.08
C THR A 68 -15.01 -7.30 11.15
N TYR A 69 -15.35 -6.02 11.11
CA TYR A 69 -16.72 -5.51 11.06
C TYR A 69 -16.72 -4.14 10.37
N PRO A 70 -17.76 -3.76 9.59
CA PRO A 70 -17.78 -2.46 8.93
C PRO A 70 -17.53 -1.29 9.89
N ASN A 71 -16.51 -0.48 9.60
CA ASN A 71 -16.11 0.69 10.37
C ASN A 71 -15.75 0.39 11.85
N LEU A 72 -15.31 -0.84 12.16
CA LEU A 72 -14.97 -1.30 13.51
C LEU A 72 -14.00 -0.36 14.22
N SER A 73 -12.89 0.01 13.57
CA SER A 73 -11.82 0.82 14.16
C SER A 73 -12.33 2.17 14.65
N PHE A 74 -13.18 2.84 13.88
CA PHE A 74 -13.72 4.16 14.24
C PHE A 74 -14.87 4.06 15.25
N THR A 75 -15.64 2.98 15.21
CA THR A 75 -16.79 2.79 16.10
C THR A 75 -16.35 2.52 17.54
N ILE A 76 -15.32 1.69 17.75
CA ILE A 76 -14.80 1.37 19.09
C ILE A 76 -13.75 2.37 19.60
N ASN A 77 -13.32 3.33 18.76
CA ASN A 77 -12.38 4.39 19.13
C ASN A 77 -12.93 5.77 18.70
N PRO A 78 -13.91 6.33 19.42
CA PRO A 78 -14.59 7.58 19.02
C PRO A 78 -13.69 8.82 19.04
N VAL A 79 -12.49 8.73 19.61
CA VAL A 79 -11.45 9.78 19.60
C VAL A 79 -10.82 9.96 18.20
N LEU A 80 -10.97 8.97 17.31
CA LEU A 80 -10.44 9.03 15.96
C LEU A 80 -11.28 9.98 15.11
N HIS A 81 -10.65 11.03 14.58
CA HIS A 81 -11.29 12.03 13.74
C HIS A 81 -10.57 12.14 12.40
N LEU A 82 -11.24 11.67 11.35
CA LEU A 82 -10.79 11.80 9.97
C LEU A 82 -10.81 13.27 9.54
N ASP A 83 -9.83 13.65 8.74
CA ASP A 83 -9.89 14.90 7.99
C ASP A 83 -10.78 14.76 6.74
N LYS A 84 -10.88 15.86 5.97
CA LYS A 84 -11.69 15.91 4.73
C LYS A 84 -11.24 14.94 3.63
N GLU A 85 -10.05 14.35 3.74
CA GLU A 85 -9.48 13.41 2.78
C GLU A 85 -9.48 11.96 3.31
N GLY A 86 -10.11 11.73 4.48
CA GLY A 86 -10.21 10.40 5.08
C GLY A 86 -8.93 9.94 5.77
N LEU A 87 -8.07 10.85 6.21
CA LEU A 87 -6.81 10.53 6.89
C LEU A 87 -6.80 11.02 8.35
N LEU A 88 -5.94 10.41 9.17
CA LEU A 88 -5.69 10.78 10.56
C LEU A 88 -4.36 11.50 10.68
N ASP A 89 -4.32 12.56 11.49
CA ASP A 89 -3.08 13.22 11.92
C ASP A 89 -2.24 12.22 12.73
N PHE A 90 -1.07 11.84 12.20
CA PHE A 90 -0.26 10.77 12.78
C PHE A 90 0.40 11.19 14.10
N GLY A 91 0.72 12.48 14.27
CA GLY A 91 1.24 13.00 15.53
C GLY A 91 0.22 12.84 16.65
N LYS A 92 -1.05 13.18 16.39
CA LYS A 92 -2.14 12.94 17.35
C LYS A 92 -2.41 11.45 17.55
N LEU A 93 -2.46 10.68 16.47
CA LEU A 93 -2.74 9.25 16.50
C LEU A 93 -1.71 8.49 17.34
N SER A 94 -0.42 8.75 17.15
CA SER A 94 0.66 8.06 17.85
C SER A 94 0.85 8.51 19.31
N ASN A 95 0.37 9.70 19.66
CA ASN A 95 0.29 10.16 21.04
C ASN A 95 -0.84 9.48 21.82
N GLU A 96 -1.99 9.26 21.18
CA GLU A 96 -3.14 8.58 21.79
C GLU A 96 -2.93 7.06 21.86
N PHE A 97 -2.41 6.47 20.78
CA PHE A 97 -2.19 5.03 20.64
C PHE A 97 -0.70 4.76 20.45
N PRO A 98 0.02 4.33 21.50
CA PRO A 98 1.46 4.19 21.42
C PRO A 98 1.87 3.12 20.41
N ARG A 99 2.98 3.40 19.73
CA ARG A 99 3.64 2.44 18.84
C ARG A 99 4.19 1.27 19.66
N MET A 100 3.99 0.06 19.17
CA MET A 100 4.57 -1.13 19.76
C MET A 100 5.92 -1.46 19.13
N ARG A 101 6.90 -1.79 19.96
CA ARG A 101 8.23 -2.18 19.49
C ARG A 101 8.12 -3.46 18.65
N PHE A 102 8.73 -3.45 17.46
CA PHE A 102 8.76 -4.59 16.52
C PHE A 102 7.40 -4.96 15.90
N MET A 103 6.39 -4.10 16.01
CA MET A 103 5.04 -4.32 15.50
C MET A 103 4.70 -3.21 14.50
N ASN A 104 5.35 -3.28 13.34
CA ASN A 104 5.26 -2.29 12.28
C ASN A 104 3.82 -2.15 11.78
N GLY A 105 3.35 -0.91 11.64
CA GLY A 105 1.98 -0.66 11.19
C GLY A 105 0.89 -0.99 12.20
N MET A 106 1.24 -1.19 13.49
CA MET A 106 0.26 -1.42 14.56
C MET A 106 0.40 -0.40 15.70
N LEU A 107 -0.73 0.04 16.24
CA LEU A 107 -0.82 0.96 17.38
C LEU A 107 -1.65 0.32 18.50
N ASP A 108 -1.18 0.43 19.73
CA ASP A 108 -1.80 -0.19 20.91
C ASP A 108 -3.02 0.61 21.39
N ALA A 109 -4.20 -0.03 21.35
CA ALA A 109 -5.45 0.50 21.89
C ALA A 109 -5.96 -0.31 23.09
N LYS A 110 -5.05 -0.95 23.83
CA LYS A 110 -5.26 -1.76 25.05
C LYS A 110 -6.00 -3.08 24.82
N ASN A 111 -7.22 -3.02 24.30
CA ASN A 111 -8.06 -4.21 24.04
C ASN A 111 -7.86 -4.77 22.63
N HIS A 112 -7.31 -3.96 21.74
CA HIS A 112 -7.02 -4.29 20.35
C HIS A 112 -5.84 -3.47 19.86
N MET A 113 -5.32 -3.79 18.68
CA MET A 113 -4.39 -2.96 17.94
C MET A 113 -5.05 -2.39 16.70
N LEU A 114 -4.95 -1.07 16.54
CA LEU A 114 -5.24 -0.41 15.26
C LEU A 114 -4.12 -0.75 14.27
N MET A 115 -4.47 -0.89 13.00
CA MET A 115 -3.52 -1.19 11.93
C MET A 115 -3.52 -0.10 10.88
N ALA A 116 -2.35 0.20 10.29
CA ALA A 116 -2.29 0.96 9.05
C ALA A 116 -3.16 0.28 7.96
N HIS A 117 -3.67 1.04 7.01
CA HIS A 117 -4.56 0.48 5.98
C HIS A 117 -3.87 -0.67 5.21
N TYR A 118 -4.58 -1.78 4.96
CA TYR A 118 -4.00 -2.97 4.35
C TYR A 118 -3.46 -2.75 2.92
N HIS A 119 -3.85 -1.67 2.24
CA HIS A 119 -3.28 -1.26 0.96
C HIS A 119 -1.78 -0.88 1.01
N PHE A 120 -1.23 -0.65 2.21
CA PHE A 120 0.22 -0.52 2.38
C PHE A 120 0.96 -1.86 2.29
N ARG A 121 0.25 -2.99 2.40
CA ARG A 121 0.82 -4.34 2.37
C ARG A 121 1.08 -4.77 0.92
N ARG A 122 1.93 -5.79 0.77
CA ARG A 122 2.18 -6.40 -0.55
C ARG A 122 0.88 -6.90 -1.17
N SER A 123 0.74 -6.68 -2.46
CA SER A 123 -0.45 -7.07 -3.24
C SER A 123 -1.78 -6.56 -2.66
N PHE A 124 -1.74 -5.50 -1.84
CA PHE A 124 -2.93 -4.90 -1.21
C PHE A 124 -3.76 -5.90 -0.38
N SER A 125 -3.12 -6.93 0.19
CA SER A 125 -3.81 -8.02 0.88
C SER A 125 -3.63 -7.97 2.40
N GLN A 126 -4.72 -8.21 3.14
CA GLN A 126 -4.72 -8.40 4.59
C GLN A 126 -3.93 -9.64 5.06
N VAL A 127 -3.62 -10.57 4.17
CA VAL A 127 -2.81 -11.76 4.50
C VAL A 127 -1.33 -11.42 4.58
N ASN A 128 -0.88 -10.33 3.95
CA ASN A 128 0.53 -9.96 3.86
C ASN A 128 0.96 -9.00 4.98
N ASN A 129 2.28 -8.91 5.22
CA ASN A 129 2.87 -7.98 6.17
C ASN A 129 3.07 -6.57 5.57
N PHE A 130 3.30 -5.57 6.43
CA PHE A 130 3.66 -4.19 6.09
C PHE A 130 5.14 -4.05 5.68
N ALA A 131 5.55 -4.83 4.67
CA ALA A 131 6.94 -4.89 4.22
C ALA A 131 7.11 -4.27 2.82
N PRO A 132 8.30 -3.69 2.51
CA PRO A 132 9.52 -3.75 3.32
C PRO A 132 9.70 -2.61 4.31
N SER A 133 9.34 -1.35 4.04
CA SER A 133 9.62 -0.27 5.03
C SER A 133 8.81 1.02 4.94
N PHE A 134 7.83 1.17 4.02
CA PHE A 134 7.14 2.46 3.88
C PHE A 134 6.54 2.94 5.21
N ILE A 135 5.80 2.07 5.89
CA ILE A 135 5.17 2.38 7.18
C ILE A 135 6.22 2.70 8.24
N ASP A 136 7.31 1.93 8.30
CA ASP A 136 8.38 2.17 9.28
C ASP A 136 9.03 3.53 9.10
N LEU A 137 9.34 3.88 7.86
CA LEU A 137 9.94 5.16 7.51
C LEU A 137 8.96 6.30 7.78
N PHE A 138 7.71 6.17 7.33
CA PHE A 138 6.67 7.17 7.55
C PHE A 138 6.41 7.40 9.04
N TRP A 139 6.40 6.35 9.84
CA TRP A 139 6.12 6.43 11.27
C TRP A 139 7.30 6.96 12.07
N GLN A 140 8.52 6.90 11.53
CA GLN A 140 9.73 7.48 12.13
C GLN A 140 9.90 8.97 11.82
N LEU A 141 9.09 9.52 10.91
CA LEU A 141 9.07 10.96 10.65
C LEU A 141 8.80 11.71 11.95
N GLN A 142 9.73 12.58 12.33
CA GLN A 142 9.59 13.39 13.53
C GLN A 142 8.62 14.54 13.28
N ASP A 143 7.88 14.90 14.32
CA ASP A 143 7.09 16.12 14.32
C ASP A 143 8.02 17.32 14.17
N GLY A 144 7.78 18.13 13.14
CA GLY A 144 8.61 19.26 12.77
C GLY A 144 7.87 20.21 11.84
N GLU A 145 8.53 20.68 10.79
CA GLU A 145 7.88 21.50 9.74
C GLU A 145 6.99 20.68 8.78
N THR A 146 6.88 19.38 9.00
CA THR A 146 6.07 18.45 8.21
C THR A 146 4.88 17.95 9.04
N GLN A 147 3.68 18.04 8.48
CA GLN A 147 2.46 17.48 9.04
C GLN A 147 2.14 16.17 8.32
N ASN A 148 2.08 15.08 9.08
CA ASN A 148 2.01 13.73 8.55
C ASN A 148 0.63 13.16 8.83
N TYR A 149 -0.05 12.67 7.79
CA TYR A 149 -1.36 12.06 7.91
C TYR A 149 -1.37 10.69 7.25
N ILE A 150 -2.10 9.75 7.82
CA ILE A 150 -2.13 8.36 7.38
C ILE A 150 -3.51 7.74 7.52
N SER A 151 -3.81 6.75 6.67
CA SER A 151 -5.00 5.92 6.78
C SER A 151 -4.73 4.69 7.65
N ILE A 152 -5.72 4.34 8.46
CA ILE A 152 -5.78 3.08 9.18
C ILE A 152 -6.81 2.16 8.52
N ASP A 153 -6.76 0.87 8.81
CA ASP A 153 -7.80 -0.07 8.40
C ASP A 153 -9.11 0.28 9.13
N PRO A 154 -10.19 0.67 8.40
CA PRO A 154 -11.45 1.06 9.03
C PRO A 154 -12.19 -0.14 9.64
N ASP A 155 -11.99 -1.34 9.07
CA ASP A 155 -12.88 -2.48 9.28
C ASP A 155 -12.25 -3.55 10.17
N SER A 156 -10.93 -3.56 10.30
CA SER A 156 -10.22 -4.63 10.98
C SER A 156 -9.28 -4.13 12.08
N VAL A 157 -9.30 -4.83 13.21
CA VAL A 157 -8.35 -4.65 14.32
C VAL A 157 -7.76 -6.00 14.72
N ARG A 158 -6.53 -5.99 15.24
CA ARG A 158 -5.91 -7.20 15.82
C ARG A 158 -6.27 -7.31 17.30
N ILE A 159 -6.61 -8.50 17.79
CA ILE A 159 -7.04 -8.69 19.20
C ILE A 159 -6.05 -9.47 20.07
N ASN A 160 -5.15 -10.25 19.48
CA ASN A 160 -4.14 -11.00 20.23
C ASN A 160 -2.91 -10.12 20.55
N MET A 161 -3.04 -9.30 21.60
CA MET A 161 -2.07 -8.27 22.01
C MET A 161 -0.66 -8.80 22.35
N GLY A 162 -0.59 -9.98 22.97
CA GLY A 162 0.67 -10.63 23.37
C GLY A 162 1.29 -11.53 22.29
N GLY A 163 0.78 -11.49 21.06
CA GLY A 163 1.26 -12.34 19.98
C GLY A 163 2.65 -11.94 19.47
N TYR A 164 3.20 -12.76 18.57
CA TYR A 164 4.45 -12.47 17.91
C TYR A 164 4.30 -11.33 16.88
N GLY A 165 5.43 -10.68 16.58
CA GLY A 165 5.59 -9.81 15.40
C GLY A 165 6.40 -10.54 14.34
N ILE A 166 6.09 -10.29 13.06
CA ILE A 166 6.91 -10.79 11.95
C ILE A 166 7.89 -9.70 11.53
N MET A 167 9.18 -10.03 11.62
CA MET A 167 10.24 -9.22 11.03
C MET A 167 10.64 -9.81 9.68
N GLU A 168 10.37 -9.09 8.61
CA GLU A 168 10.89 -9.43 7.29
C GLU A 168 12.19 -8.68 7.02
N ARG A 169 13.27 -9.40 6.72
CA ARG A 169 14.57 -8.81 6.35
C ARG A 169 14.70 -8.64 4.84
N ASP A 170 13.59 -8.36 4.18
CA ASP A 170 13.57 -8.03 2.76
C ASP A 170 14.11 -6.61 2.59
N MET A 171 15.27 -6.46 1.97
CA MET A 171 15.96 -5.17 1.87
C MET A 171 15.59 -4.49 0.55
N TRP A 172 14.91 -3.35 0.67
CA TRP A 172 14.66 -2.41 -0.42
C TRP A 172 15.29 -1.08 -0.02
N PHE A 173 16.29 -0.61 -0.78
CA PHE A 173 17.15 0.50 -0.36
C PHE A 173 16.75 1.87 -0.93
N GLY A 174 15.67 1.92 -1.72
CA GLY A 174 15.29 3.12 -2.46
C GLY A 174 16.29 3.51 -3.56
N ALA A 175 15.98 4.57 -4.29
CA ALA A 175 16.84 5.08 -5.37
C ALA A 175 17.86 6.11 -4.89
N LYS A 176 19.00 6.20 -5.58
CA LYS A 176 20.04 7.20 -5.34
C LYS A 176 19.81 8.39 -6.26
N PHE A 177 18.86 9.24 -5.90
CA PHE A 177 18.54 10.41 -6.69
C PHE A 177 19.45 11.60 -6.35
N GLU A 178 20.34 11.97 -7.27
CA GLU A 178 21.28 13.10 -7.11
C GLU A 178 20.90 14.34 -7.93
N ASN A 179 19.84 14.27 -8.75
CA ASN A 179 19.45 15.39 -9.60
C ASN A 179 18.72 16.49 -8.81
N SER A 180 18.87 17.75 -9.24
CA SER A 180 18.00 18.82 -8.76
C SER A 180 16.62 18.70 -9.39
N ILE A 181 15.56 18.71 -8.58
CA ILE A 181 14.17 18.68 -9.06
C ILE A 181 13.91 19.79 -10.08
N GLU A 182 14.54 20.95 -9.92
CA GLU A 182 14.45 22.10 -10.83
C GLU A 182 14.85 21.75 -12.26
N ASN A 183 15.83 20.85 -12.44
CA ASN A 183 16.40 20.49 -13.73
C ASN A 183 15.61 19.42 -14.49
N ILE A 184 14.69 18.71 -13.82
CA ILE A 184 13.86 17.69 -14.49
C ILE A 184 13.00 18.36 -15.58
N GLN A 185 12.98 17.85 -16.80
CA GLN A 185 12.13 18.46 -17.83
C GLN A 185 10.64 18.16 -17.59
N ASN A 186 9.77 19.12 -17.91
CA ASN A 186 8.34 18.84 -17.98
C ASN A 186 8.09 17.82 -19.09
N GLY A 187 7.17 16.91 -18.86
CA GLY A 187 6.89 15.84 -19.81
C GLY A 187 6.29 14.63 -19.15
N ILE A 188 6.08 13.60 -19.96
CA ILE A 188 5.57 12.31 -19.52
C ILE A 188 6.63 11.25 -19.86
N VAL A 189 6.93 10.41 -18.88
CA VAL A 189 7.75 9.22 -19.03
C VAL A 189 6.86 8.03 -18.73
N LYS A 190 7.00 6.96 -19.52
CA LYS A 190 6.28 5.70 -19.32
C LYS A 190 7.29 4.57 -19.39
N LEU A 191 7.62 4.01 -18.23
CA LEU A 191 8.53 2.88 -18.11
C LEU A 191 7.71 1.58 -18.11
N ARG A 192 8.25 0.55 -18.74
CA ARG A 192 7.69 -0.80 -18.73
C ARG A 192 8.81 -1.78 -18.42
N PRO A 193 8.52 -2.93 -17.79
CA PRO A 193 9.47 -4.01 -17.73
C PRO A 193 9.89 -4.47 -19.14
N PRO A 194 11.01 -5.20 -19.28
CA PRO A 194 11.44 -5.70 -20.57
C PRO A 194 10.37 -6.55 -21.27
N LEU A 195 10.17 -6.34 -22.57
CA LEU A 195 9.15 -7.06 -23.34
C LEU A 195 9.49 -8.53 -23.59
N ASP A 196 10.74 -8.91 -23.35
CA ASP A 196 11.30 -10.23 -23.61
C ASP A 196 11.27 -11.17 -22.39
N VAL A 197 10.60 -10.78 -21.31
CA VAL A 197 10.40 -11.63 -20.12
C VAL A 197 8.94 -12.02 -19.93
N ASP A 198 8.71 -13.22 -19.41
CA ASP A 198 7.37 -13.75 -19.16
C ASP A 198 6.70 -13.17 -17.91
N ASP A 199 5.38 -13.38 -17.80
CA ASP A 199 4.55 -12.89 -16.68
C ASP A 199 5.00 -13.41 -15.31
N GLY A 200 5.62 -14.59 -15.22
CA GLY A 200 6.16 -15.12 -13.98
C GLY A 200 7.34 -14.30 -13.47
N ILE A 201 8.24 -13.91 -14.38
CA ILE A 201 9.36 -13.01 -14.08
C ILE A 201 8.83 -11.61 -13.70
N ILE A 202 7.83 -11.09 -14.41
CA ILE A 202 7.18 -9.81 -14.08
C ILE A 202 6.54 -9.86 -12.70
N SER A 203 5.80 -10.92 -12.40
CA SER A 203 5.17 -11.11 -11.10
C SER A 203 6.21 -11.12 -9.97
N PHE A 204 7.28 -11.89 -10.14
CA PHE A 204 8.26 -12.12 -9.08
C PHE A 204 9.21 -10.93 -8.87
N PHE A 205 9.77 -10.38 -9.96
CA PHE A 205 10.83 -9.36 -9.88
C PHE A 205 10.36 -7.93 -10.07
N PHE A 206 9.18 -7.72 -10.65
CA PHE A 206 8.57 -6.41 -10.85
C PHE A 206 7.28 -6.22 -10.05
N ALA A 207 6.97 -7.15 -9.12
CA ALA A 207 5.75 -7.14 -8.32
C ALA A 207 4.48 -6.94 -9.16
N SER A 208 4.42 -7.64 -10.28
CA SER A 208 3.36 -7.54 -11.28
C SER A 208 3.16 -6.12 -11.83
N ALA A 209 4.18 -5.26 -11.85
CA ALA A 209 4.09 -3.96 -12.49
C ALA A 209 4.00 -4.13 -14.01
N TYR A 210 2.99 -3.51 -14.61
CA TYR A 210 2.84 -3.40 -16.06
C TYR A 210 3.56 -2.14 -16.58
N SER A 211 3.33 -1.00 -15.93
CA SER A 211 4.04 0.24 -16.25
C SER A 211 4.16 1.15 -15.04
N LEU A 212 5.13 2.04 -15.09
CA LEU A 212 5.24 3.21 -14.23
C LEU A 212 5.14 4.44 -15.12
N ASP A 213 3.99 5.11 -15.06
CA ASP A 213 3.75 6.37 -15.74
C ASP A 213 4.17 7.50 -14.80
N ILE A 214 4.91 8.49 -15.30
CA ILE A 214 5.39 9.64 -14.53
C ILE A 214 5.16 10.91 -15.34
N LYS A 215 4.61 11.95 -14.72
CA LYS A 215 4.43 13.25 -15.35
C LYS A 215 4.99 14.36 -14.48
N TRP A 216 5.82 15.19 -15.09
CA TRP A 216 6.25 16.46 -14.53
C TRP A 216 5.56 17.62 -15.24
N SER A 217 5.03 18.55 -14.47
CA SER A 217 4.52 19.82 -14.98
C SER A 217 4.94 20.96 -14.06
N THR A 218 5.21 22.12 -14.64
CA THR A 218 5.56 23.32 -13.86
C THR A 218 4.50 24.38 -14.12
N LYS A 219 3.99 24.97 -13.04
CA LYS A 219 3.11 26.13 -13.08
C LYS A 219 3.63 27.16 -12.08
N ASP A 220 3.89 28.36 -12.57
CA ASP A 220 4.49 29.45 -11.79
C ASP A 220 5.83 29.01 -11.16
N SER A 221 5.94 29.02 -9.84
CA SER A 221 7.14 28.61 -9.09
C SER A 221 7.02 27.21 -8.47
N ILE A 222 5.99 26.47 -8.88
CA ILE A 222 5.68 25.13 -8.35
C ILE A 222 5.83 24.11 -9.46
N LYS A 223 6.64 23.09 -9.19
CA LYS A 223 6.82 21.94 -10.05
C LYS A 223 6.11 20.73 -9.43
N SER A 224 5.16 20.17 -10.15
CA SER A 224 4.38 19.02 -9.70
C SER A 224 4.84 17.75 -10.40
N VAL A 225 4.83 16.65 -9.66
CA VAL A 225 5.02 15.30 -10.18
C VAL A 225 3.81 14.44 -9.84
N GLN A 226 3.38 13.65 -10.82
CA GLN A 226 2.39 12.60 -10.65
C GLN A 226 2.99 11.27 -11.12
N MET A 227 2.75 10.19 -10.38
CA MET A 227 3.17 8.84 -10.77
C MET A 227 2.02 7.87 -10.63
N GLU A 228 1.87 6.96 -11.59
CA GLU A 228 0.90 5.87 -11.57
C GLU A 228 1.60 4.54 -11.85
N GLU A 229 1.60 3.65 -10.86
CA GLU A 229 2.04 2.26 -11.00
C GLU A 229 0.85 1.40 -11.41
N PHE A 230 0.79 1.04 -12.70
CA PHE A 230 -0.14 0.06 -13.20
C PHE A 230 0.38 -1.33 -12.89
N LYS A 231 -0.47 -2.17 -12.29
CA LYS A 231 -0.22 -3.60 -12.20
C LYS A 231 -0.69 -4.31 -13.48
N THR A 232 -0.32 -5.57 -13.66
CA THR A 232 -0.89 -6.41 -14.72
C THR A 232 -2.39 -6.62 -14.49
N GLU A 233 -3.12 -6.98 -15.54
CA GLU A 233 -4.59 -7.15 -15.49
C GLU A 233 -5.07 -8.26 -14.54
N GLU A 234 -4.21 -9.20 -14.17
CA GLU A 234 -4.51 -10.25 -13.18
C GLU A 234 -4.60 -9.70 -11.75
N VAL A 235 -4.11 -8.48 -11.49
CA VAL A 235 -4.20 -7.86 -10.17
C VAL A 235 -5.50 -7.08 -10.08
N VAL A 236 -6.41 -7.59 -9.27
CA VAL A 236 -7.73 -7.01 -9.01
C VAL A 236 -8.03 -6.97 -7.52
N LEU A 237 -8.86 -6.00 -7.13
CA LEU A 237 -9.44 -5.89 -5.79
C LEU A 237 -10.94 -5.75 -5.90
N GLU A 238 -11.66 -6.42 -5.00
CA GLU A 238 -13.09 -6.23 -4.85
C GLU A 238 -13.38 -5.13 -3.83
N LYS A 239 -14.28 -4.22 -4.21
CA LYS A 239 -14.84 -3.20 -3.32
C LYS A 239 -16.33 -3.06 -3.61
N ASP A 240 -17.16 -3.23 -2.58
CA ASP A 240 -18.62 -3.13 -2.68
C ASP A 240 -19.23 -4.03 -3.78
N GLY A 241 -18.65 -5.23 -3.98
CA GLY A 241 -19.06 -6.19 -5.01
C GLY A 241 -18.63 -5.84 -6.44
N ILE A 242 -17.79 -4.81 -6.61
CA ILE A 242 -17.25 -4.40 -7.90
C ILE A 242 -15.75 -4.70 -7.93
N GLU A 243 -15.30 -5.30 -9.03
CA GLU A 243 -13.89 -5.58 -9.30
C GLU A 243 -13.20 -4.35 -9.89
N TYR A 244 -12.04 -4.01 -9.32
CA TYR A 244 -11.21 -2.89 -9.73
C TYR A 244 -9.75 -3.31 -9.93
N HIS A 245 -9.07 -2.69 -10.88
CA HIS A 245 -7.62 -2.74 -11.00
C HIS A 245 -7.01 -1.62 -10.13
N PRO A 246 -6.24 -1.96 -9.08
CA PRO A 246 -5.61 -0.97 -8.23
C PRO A 246 -4.36 -0.38 -8.90
N VAL A 247 -4.24 0.94 -8.83
CA VAL A 247 -3.06 1.69 -9.28
C VAL A 247 -2.54 2.50 -8.11
N ARG A 248 -1.26 2.34 -7.75
CA ARG A 248 -0.64 3.23 -6.78
C ARG A 248 -0.41 4.58 -7.44
N TYR A 249 -0.93 5.62 -6.82
CA TYR A 249 -0.80 6.99 -7.26
C TYR A 249 0.07 7.77 -6.27
N VAL A 250 1.01 8.55 -6.80
CA VAL A 250 1.82 9.51 -6.04
C VAL A 250 1.64 10.88 -6.65
N HIS A 251 1.45 11.89 -5.80
CA HIS A 251 1.49 13.30 -6.21
C HIS A 251 2.39 14.08 -5.26
N ALA A 252 3.19 14.99 -5.81
CA ALA A 252 3.98 15.90 -5.00
C ALA A 252 4.17 17.26 -5.68
N GLU A 253 4.34 18.31 -4.87
CA GLU A 253 4.56 19.69 -5.32
C GLU A 253 5.86 20.23 -4.75
N TYR A 254 6.83 20.50 -5.62
CA TYR A 254 8.11 21.09 -5.30
C TYR A 254 8.07 22.61 -5.47
N ASP A 255 8.52 23.34 -4.45
CA ASP A 255 8.61 24.79 -4.45
C ASP A 255 10.05 25.22 -4.77
N PHE A 256 10.23 25.96 -5.88
CA PHE A 256 11.56 26.44 -6.31
C PHE A 256 12.23 27.39 -5.33
N ARG A 257 11.46 28.11 -4.50
CA ARG A 257 12.02 29.04 -3.52
C ARG A 257 12.45 28.30 -2.26
N ALA A 258 11.59 27.42 -1.75
CA ALA A 258 11.87 26.64 -0.55
C ALA A 258 12.88 25.50 -0.82
N LYS A 259 13.04 25.09 -2.08
CA LYS A 259 13.86 23.94 -2.50
C LYS A 259 13.47 22.64 -1.81
N SER A 260 12.19 22.48 -1.58
CA SER A 260 11.59 21.32 -0.94
C SER A 260 10.23 21.03 -1.55
N PHE A 261 9.75 19.81 -1.36
CA PHE A 261 8.34 19.54 -1.56
C PHE A 261 7.55 20.23 -0.44
N ARG A 262 6.41 20.83 -0.81
CA ARG A 262 5.46 21.46 0.12
C ARG A 262 4.22 20.59 0.39
N HIS A 263 4.02 19.62 -0.49
CA HIS A 263 2.92 18.66 -0.48
C HIS A 263 3.42 17.36 -1.12
N PHE A 264 3.10 16.23 -0.50
CA PHE A 264 3.35 14.90 -1.02
C PHE A 264 2.29 13.95 -0.50
N ASP A 265 1.54 13.30 -1.38
CA ASP A 265 0.51 12.34 -1.02
C ASP A 265 0.56 11.10 -1.89
N GLY A 266 -0.01 10.03 -1.34
CA GLY A 266 -0.17 8.77 -2.06
C GLY A 266 -1.55 8.18 -1.84
N ALA A 267 -2.07 7.56 -2.89
CA ALA A 267 -3.41 6.99 -2.94
C ALA A 267 -3.42 5.67 -3.73
N ILE A 268 -4.52 4.95 -3.62
CA ILE A 268 -4.87 3.90 -4.58
C ILE A 268 -6.00 4.43 -5.46
N HIS A 269 -5.79 4.42 -6.76
CA HIS A 269 -6.83 4.62 -7.76
C HIS A 269 -7.44 3.27 -8.11
N PHE A 270 -8.77 3.21 -8.12
CA PHE A 270 -9.56 2.01 -8.43
C PHE A 270 -10.19 2.20 -9.80
N TYR A 271 -9.57 1.59 -10.80
CA TYR A 271 -10.07 1.63 -12.16
C TYR A 271 -10.98 0.43 -12.40
N THR A 272 -12.17 0.66 -12.92
CA THR A 272 -12.94 -0.43 -13.53
C THR A 272 -12.14 -1.03 -14.70
N SER A 273 -12.50 -2.23 -15.16
CA SER A 273 -11.80 -2.87 -16.28
C SER A 273 -11.71 -1.95 -17.52
N GLU A 274 -12.81 -1.28 -17.88
CA GLU A 274 -12.83 -0.33 -19.01
C GLU A 274 -11.88 0.86 -18.79
N GLU A 275 -11.97 1.53 -17.64
CA GLU A 275 -11.12 2.69 -17.35
C GLU A 275 -9.64 2.31 -17.26
N TYR A 276 -9.35 1.10 -16.75
CA TYR A 276 -7.99 0.58 -16.62
C TYR A 276 -7.35 0.44 -17.99
N PHE A 277 -7.99 -0.25 -18.94
CA PHE A 277 -7.43 -0.40 -20.29
C PHE A 277 -7.31 0.96 -21.01
N GLN A 278 -8.30 1.85 -20.86
CA GLN A 278 -8.24 3.19 -21.44
C GLN A 278 -7.08 4.02 -20.89
N ARG A 279 -6.88 4.03 -19.57
CA ARG A 279 -5.80 4.81 -18.94
C ARG A 279 -4.43 4.18 -19.14
N ARG A 280 -4.34 2.84 -19.06
CA ARG A 280 -3.10 2.07 -19.21
C ARG A 280 -2.50 2.21 -20.61
N GLU A 281 -3.32 2.24 -21.65
CA GLU A 281 -2.85 2.41 -23.04
C GLU A 281 -2.74 3.89 -23.47
N SER A 282 -3.00 4.82 -22.56
CA SER A 282 -2.84 6.26 -22.78
C SER A 282 -1.80 6.87 -21.84
N ASP A 283 -1.82 8.20 -21.72
CA ASP A 283 -0.91 9.00 -20.91
C ASP A 283 -1.70 9.91 -19.94
N PHE A 284 -0.99 10.58 -19.03
CA PHE A 284 -1.59 11.54 -18.09
C PHE A 284 -2.32 12.73 -18.74
N ASN A 285 -2.23 12.91 -20.05
CA ASN A 285 -2.99 13.92 -20.78
C ASN A 285 -4.31 13.36 -21.33
N PHE A 286 -4.69 12.11 -21.06
CA PHE A 286 -5.91 11.48 -21.56
C PHE A 286 -7.16 12.36 -21.37
N ASN A 287 -7.44 12.80 -20.13
CA ASN A 287 -8.60 13.64 -19.82
C ASN A 287 -8.56 15.03 -20.48
N SER A 288 -7.38 15.52 -20.87
CA SER A 288 -7.25 16.79 -21.62
C SER A 288 -7.42 16.60 -23.13
N LYS A 289 -7.23 15.36 -23.62
CA LYS A 289 -7.25 14.99 -25.04
C LYS A 289 -8.57 14.36 -25.47
N ASN A 290 -9.38 13.86 -24.53
CA ASN A 290 -10.61 13.10 -24.80
C ASN A 290 -11.82 13.73 -24.11
N SER A 291 -12.99 13.60 -24.73
CA SER A 291 -14.27 14.05 -24.17
C SER A 291 -14.81 13.13 -23.07
N SER A 292 -14.41 11.85 -23.06
CA SER A 292 -14.71 10.89 -22.00
C SER A 292 -13.68 11.03 -20.88
N HIS A 293 -14.02 11.78 -19.83
CA HIS A 293 -13.14 11.93 -18.68
C HIS A 293 -13.19 10.69 -17.79
N ILE A 294 -12.04 10.11 -17.48
CA ILE A 294 -11.93 9.07 -16.45
C ILE A 294 -11.87 9.77 -15.09
N LYS A 295 -12.85 9.50 -14.24
CA LYS A 295 -12.90 9.93 -12.84
C LYS A 295 -12.92 8.69 -11.95
N THR A 296 -11.73 8.16 -11.71
CA THR A 296 -11.53 6.97 -10.88
C THR A 296 -11.87 7.24 -9.42
N LEU A 297 -12.40 6.21 -8.75
CA LEU A 297 -12.48 6.18 -7.30
C LEU A 297 -11.06 6.20 -6.72
N SER A 298 -10.80 7.09 -5.76
CA SER A 298 -9.48 7.24 -5.15
C SER A 298 -9.59 7.10 -3.64
N GLN A 299 -8.70 6.31 -3.05
CA GLN A 299 -8.53 6.22 -1.61
C GLN A 299 -7.14 6.72 -1.24
N LYS A 300 -7.09 7.90 -0.61
CA LYS A 300 -5.84 8.44 -0.10
C LYS A 300 -5.35 7.58 1.05
N LEU A 301 -4.05 7.31 1.06
CA LEU A 301 -3.40 6.48 2.08
C LEU A 301 -2.52 7.30 3.02
N PHE A 302 -1.83 8.30 2.50
CA PHE A 302 -1.03 9.20 3.31
C PHE A 302 -0.93 10.57 2.66
N LYS A 303 -0.56 11.57 3.46
CA LYS A 303 -0.03 12.84 2.95
C LYS A 303 0.95 13.45 3.94
N LEU A 304 1.88 14.22 3.39
CA LEU A 304 2.81 15.11 4.06
C LEU A 304 2.54 16.51 3.54
N ASN A 305 2.33 17.46 4.45
CA ASN A 305 2.24 18.89 4.14
C ASN A 305 3.36 19.64 4.86
N GLY A 306 3.85 20.73 4.27
CA GLY A 306 4.98 21.49 4.82
C GLY A 306 6.29 21.03 4.20
N VAL A 307 7.41 21.18 4.90
CA VAL A 307 8.74 20.97 4.29
C VAL A 307 9.07 19.48 4.20
N VAL A 308 9.08 18.95 2.98
CA VAL A 308 9.48 17.56 2.67
C VAL A 308 10.77 17.62 1.84
N PRO A 309 11.93 17.26 2.41
CA PRO A 309 13.19 17.22 1.68
C PRO A 309 13.14 16.29 0.47
N VAL A 310 13.91 16.60 -0.58
CA VAL A 310 13.97 15.78 -1.80
C VAL A 310 14.36 14.34 -1.48
N SER A 311 15.35 14.12 -0.61
CA SER A 311 15.78 12.78 -0.19
C SER A 311 14.65 11.98 0.45
N GLN A 312 13.88 12.61 1.34
CA GLN A 312 12.74 11.99 2.00
C GLN A 312 11.62 11.65 1.01
N TRP A 313 11.33 12.54 0.05
CA TRP A 313 10.37 12.28 -1.02
C TRP A 313 10.79 11.08 -1.88
N VAL A 314 12.06 11.01 -2.30
CA VAL A 314 12.61 9.90 -3.09
C VAL A 314 12.53 8.59 -2.33
N GLU A 315 12.94 8.58 -1.07
CA GLU A 315 12.93 7.40 -0.20
C GLU A 315 11.49 6.89 -0.02
N LEU A 316 10.58 7.74 0.45
CA LEU A 316 9.19 7.35 0.67
C LEU A 316 8.48 6.94 -0.62
N THR A 317 8.72 7.62 -1.75
CA THR A 317 8.17 7.22 -3.05
C THR A 317 8.67 5.84 -3.46
N SER A 318 9.98 5.58 -3.31
CA SER A 318 10.57 4.29 -3.62
C SER A 318 10.01 3.17 -2.75
N HIS A 319 9.76 3.44 -1.46
CA HIS A 319 9.17 2.46 -0.55
C HIS A 319 7.66 2.29 -0.74
N PHE A 320 6.93 3.32 -1.18
CA PHE A 320 5.52 3.20 -1.52
C PHE A 320 5.32 2.35 -2.78
N LEU A 321 6.21 2.53 -3.77
CA LEU A 321 6.29 1.74 -5.00
C LEU A 321 7.22 0.52 -4.86
N THR A 322 7.33 -0.02 -3.63
CA THR A 322 8.28 -1.09 -3.32
C THR A 322 8.14 -2.30 -4.25
N LYS A 323 9.28 -2.96 -4.51
CA LYS A 323 9.42 -4.14 -5.39
C LYS A 323 9.13 -3.90 -6.86
N ASN A 324 8.93 -2.65 -7.26
CA ASN A 324 8.89 -2.27 -8.67
C ASN A 324 10.21 -1.59 -9.05
N PRO A 325 11.13 -2.29 -9.73
CA PRO A 325 12.42 -1.74 -10.14
C PRO A 325 12.32 -0.51 -11.04
N LEU A 326 11.17 -0.26 -11.69
CA LEU A 326 10.98 0.89 -12.58
C LEU A 326 11.13 2.22 -11.83
N ILE A 327 10.81 2.29 -10.54
CA ILE A 327 11.03 3.53 -9.77
C ILE A 327 12.52 3.80 -9.57
N ILE A 328 13.33 2.74 -9.43
CA ILE A 328 14.78 2.87 -9.32
C ILE A 328 15.37 3.22 -10.69
N GLU A 329 14.94 2.55 -11.76
CA GLU A 329 15.30 2.90 -13.14
C GLU A 329 15.01 4.38 -13.44
N TYR A 330 13.87 4.88 -12.99
CA TYR A 330 13.50 6.27 -13.20
C TYR A 330 14.48 7.26 -12.57
N PHE A 331 14.86 7.00 -11.31
CA PHE A 331 15.71 7.91 -10.54
C PHE A 331 17.20 7.75 -10.85
N ASP A 332 17.66 6.51 -11.05
CA ASP A 332 19.08 6.16 -11.20
C ASP A 332 19.48 5.98 -12.68
N GLY A 333 18.50 5.90 -13.59
CA GLY A 333 18.70 5.66 -15.03
C GLY A 333 19.04 4.21 -15.38
N VAL A 334 19.06 3.31 -14.40
CA VAL A 334 19.40 1.89 -14.56
C VAL A 334 18.67 1.04 -13.52
N TYR A 335 18.39 -0.22 -13.84
CA TYR A 335 17.87 -1.16 -12.85
C TYR A 335 18.88 -1.44 -11.73
N PRO A 336 18.39 -1.87 -10.55
CA PRO A 336 19.25 -2.46 -9.53
C PRO A 336 20.07 -3.65 -10.08
N ASP A 337 21.30 -3.81 -9.60
CA ASP A 337 22.22 -4.86 -10.05
C ASP A 337 21.60 -6.27 -10.03
N TYR A 338 20.84 -6.60 -8.99
CA TYR A 338 20.19 -7.91 -8.87
C TYR A 338 19.14 -8.18 -9.97
N ILE A 339 18.48 -7.13 -10.48
CA ILE A 339 17.56 -7.24 -11.61
C ILE A 339 18.34 -7.43 -12.90
N LEU A 340 19.43 -6.69 -13.10
CA LEU A 340 20.30 -6.85 -14.28
C LEU A 340 20.89 -8.27 -14.36
N GLU A 341 21.38 -8.78 -13.24
CA GLU A 341 21.91 -10.15 -13.14
C GLU A 341 20.83 -11.20 -13.43
N MET A 342 19.62 -11.00 -12.89
CA MET A 342 18.48 -11.88 -13.14
C MET A 342 18.10 -11.88 -14.63
N LEU A 343 17.93 -10.71 -15.24
CA LEU A 343 17.57 -10.58 -16.65
C LEU A 343 18.62 -11.25 -17.54
N LYS A 344 19.91 -11.09 -17.22
CA LYS A 344 20.99 -11.77 -17.94
C LYS A 344 20.86 -13.30 -17.85
N LYS A 345 20.53 -13.85 -16.69
CA LYS A 345 20.34 -15.31 -16.50
C LYS A 345 19.15 -15.82 -17.31
N VAL A 346 18.01 -15.14 -17.24
CA VAL A 346 16.79 -15.51 -17.99
C VAL A 346 17.09 -15.52 -19.50
N ARG A 347 17.72 -14.46 -20.02
CA ARG A 347 18.06 -14.33 -21.44
C ARG A 347 19.11 -15.32 -21.95
N THR A 348 19.91 -15.90 -21.07
CA THR A 348 20.93 -16.91 -21.45
C THR A 348 20.35 -18.33 -21.38
N ALA A 349 19.22 -18.52 -20.69
CA ALA A 349 18.54 -19.80 -20.56
C ALA A 349 17.50 -20.04 -21.68
N ILE A 350 17.10 -18.98 -22.37
CA ILE A 350 16.34 -18.98 -23.63
C ILE A 350 17.33 -19.09 -24.78
#